data_AF-A0A1I7WA73-F1
#
_entry.id   AF-A0A1I7WA73-F1
#
_cell.length_a   1.000
_cell.length_b   1.000
_cell.length_c   1.000
_cell.angle_alpha   90.00
_cell.angle_beta   90.00
_cell.angle_gamma   90.00
#
_symmetry.space_group_name_H-M   'P 1'
#
loop_
_entity.id
_entity.type
_entity.pdbx_description
1 polymer ?
#
loop_
_entity_poly.entity_id
_entity_poly.type
_entity_poly.pdbx_seq_one_letter_code
_entity_poly.pdbx_strand_id
1 'polypeptide(L)'
;MATFQENDVLYKSIIARKLSKCSGSQIHRDLQPQFPNLTYKTVLAIIRSYSLLRNGQKISRKKSIKFNFLEMREIRNFIRDAYSINNELTAPALCKKIENELGYEVKLTMLKKLRRELGFICKSTKCANKEKRLQFCTRMLEIKVIINSKFKYL
;
A
#
# COMPACT_ATOMS: atom_id res chain seq x y z
N MET A 1 12.63 44.10 20.83
CA MET A 1 11.51 43.84 19.90
C MET A 1 11.99 43.43 18.49
N ALA A 2 13.11 42.68 18.35
CA ALA A 2 13.71 42.35 17.05
C ALA A 2 13.42 40.92 16.54
N THR A 3 12.79 40.06 17.34
CA THR A 3 12.81 38.61 17.13
C THR A 3 11.74 38.07 16.19
N PHE A 4 10.61 38.76 16.00
CA PHE A 4 9.52 38.23 15.14
C PHE A 4 9.70 38.58 13.67
N GLN A 5 10.13 39.82 13.35
CA GLN A 5 10.33 40.24 11.96
C GLN A 5 11.54 39.56 11.32
N GLU A 6 12.67 39.43 12.04
CA GLU A 6 13.87 38.75 11.52
C GLU A 6 13.60 37.28 11.18
N ASN A 7 12.80 36.59 12.00
CA ASN A 7 12.44 35.19 11.77
C ASN A 7 11.52 34.99 10.56
N ASP A 8 10.59 35.92 10.30
CA ASP A 8 9.72 35.87 9.12
C ASP A 8 10.51 36.15 7.82
N VAL A 9 11.43 37.12 7.86
CA VAL A 9 12.33 37.43 6.73
C VAL A 9 13.25 36.25 6.41
N LEU A 10 13.82 35.61 7.44
CA LEU A 10 14.65 34.41 7.28
C LEU A 10 13.86 33.25 6.66
N TYR A 11 12.64 33.00 7.16
CA TYR A 11 11.77 31.94 6.64
C TYR A 11 11.49 32.15 5.15
N LYS A 12 10.99 33.34 4.77
CA LYS A 12 10.71 33.70 3.37
C LYS A 12 11.95 33.57 2.48
N SER A 13 13.11 33.99 2.97
CA SER A 13 14.38 33.93 2.24
C SER A 13 14.86 32.51 1.95
N ILE A 14 14.66 31.58 2.90
CA ILE A 14 14.98 30.16 2.73
C ILE A 14 14.02 29.51 1.72
N ILE A 15 12.72 29.81 1.81
CA ILE A 15 11.72 29.22 0.91
C ILE A 15 11.90 29.73 -0.53
N ALA A 16 12.14 31.03 -0.72
CA ALA A 16 12.40 31.58 -2.06
C ALA A 16 13.57 30.88 -2.76
N ARG A 17 14.70 30.70 -2.06
CA ARG A 17 15.87 29.98 -2.62
C ARG A 17 15.58 28.50 -2.85
N LYS A 18 14.77 27.86 -1.99
CA LYS A 18 14.35 26.47 -2.20
C LYS A 18 13.50 26.31 -3.47
N LEU A 19 12.62 27.27 -3.76
CA LEU A 19 11.84 27.31 -5.00
C LEU A 19 12.72 27.56 -6.22
N SER A 20 13.78 28.35 -6.09
CA SER A 20 14.82 28.53 -7.11
C SER A 20 15.78 27.34 -7.27
N LYS A 21 15.43 26.16 -6.72
CA LYS A 21 16.19 24.89 -6.82
C LYS A 21 17.59 24.90 -6.18
N CYS A 22 17.89 25.82 -5.26
CA CYS A 22 19.14 25.78 -4.49
C CYS A 22 19.19 24.57 -3.54
N SER A 23 20.39 24.02 -3.35
CA SER A 23 20.64 22.97 -2.34
C SER A 23 20.61 23.55 -0.93
N GLY A 24 20.34 22.73 0.09
CA GLY A 24 20.33 23.20 1.48
C GLY A 24 21.66 23.82 1.91
N SER A 25 22.78 23.23 1.47
CA SER A 25 24.12 23.74 1.77
C SER A 25 24.38 25.07 1.09
N GLN A 26 23.89 25.25 -0.15
CA GLN A 26 24.00 26.53 -0.84
C GLN A 26 23.20 27.62 -0.12
N ILE A 27 21.96 27.31 0.26
CA ILE A 27 21.09 28.24 1.01
C ILE A 27 21.74 28.66 2.34
N HIS A 28 22.37 27.73 3.05
CA HIS A 28 23.07 28.03 4.30
C HIS A 28 24.25 28.97 4.07
N ARG A 29 25.13 28.68 3.11
CA ARG A 29 26.28 29.55 2.78
C ARG A 29 25.85 30.96 2.36
N ASP A 30 24.79 31.08 1.58
CA ASP A 30 24.31 32.37 1.06
C ASP A 30 23.69 33.24 2.16
N LEU A 31 23.09 32.63 3.19
CA LEU A 31 22.36 33.33 4.24
C LEU A 31 23.15 33.52 5.54
N GLN A 32 24.20 32.73 5.76
CA GLN A 32 25.03 32.83 6.96
C GLN A 32 25.66 34.22 7.18
N PRO A 33 26.11 34.97 6.15
CA PRO A 33 26.62 36.34 6.35
C PRO A 33 25.56 37.31 6.87
N GLN A 34 24.29 37.11 6.50
CA GLN A 34 23.16 37.96 6.90
C GLN A 34 22.55 37.52 8.24
N PHE A 35 22.68 36.22 8.56
CA PHE A 35 22.16 35.60 9.77
C PHE A 35 23.26 34.76 10.42
N PRO A 36 24.14 35.37 11.24
CA PRO A 36 25.30 34.67 11.81
C PRO A 36 24.92 33.46 12.68
N ASN A 37 23.74 33.51 13.30
CA ASN A 37 23.20 32.44 14.14
C ASN A 37 22.49 31.33 13.33
N LEU A 38 22.46 31.43 11.99
CA LEU A 38 21.82 30.45 11.13
C LEU A 38 22.66 29.18 11.05
N THR A 39 22.10 28.11 11.60
CA THR A 39 22.69 26.78 11.43
C THR A 39 22.11 26.07 10.21
N TYR A 40 22.89 25.19 9.59
CA TYR A 40 22.43 24.30 8.54
C TYR A 40 21.21 23.46 8.97
N LYS A 41 21.17 23.05 10.25
CA LYS A 41 20.05 22.29 10.84
C LYS A 41 18.74 23.10 10.79
N THR A 42 18.81 24.41 11.07
CA THR A 42 17.65 25.32 10.98
C THR A 42 17.15 25.44 9.55
N VAL A 43 18.04 25.57 8.56
CA VAL A 43 17.69 25.60 7.13
C VAL A 43 16.94 24.32 6.72
N LEU A 44 17.45 23.15 7.10
CA LEU A 44 16.80 21.88 6.81
C LEU A 44 15.43 21.74 7.49
N ALA A 45 15.30 22.19 8.74
CA ALA A 45 14.03 22.14 9.46
C ALA A 45 12.96 22.98 8.75
N ILE A 46 13.32 24.19 8.30
CA ILE A 46 12.43 25.09 7.57
C ILE A 46 12.01 24.47 6.23
N ILE A 47 12.95 23.96 5.43
CA ILE A 47 12.64 23.29 4.15
C ILE A 47 11.69 22.11 4.35
N ARG A 48 11.92 21.30 5.39
CA ARG A 48 11.03 20.18 5.74
C ARG A 48 9.63 20.67 6.10
N SER A 49 9.52 21.64 7.01
CA SER A 49 8.23 22.20 7.42
C SER A 49 7.41 22.74 6.25
N TYR A 50 8.06 23.45 5.32
CA TYR A 50 7.43 23.96 4.10
C TYR A 50 6.96 22.84 3.16
N SER A 51 7.76 21.79 2.98
CA SER A 51 7.38 20.63 2.18
C SER A 51 6.15 19.92 2.76
N LEU A 52 6.04 19.86 4.09
CA LEU A 52 4.91 19.25 4.80
C LEU A 52 3.62 20.06 4.67
N LEU A 53 3.73 21.39 4.73
CA LEU A 53 2.60 22.32 4.53
C LEU A 53 2.13 22.30 3.07
N ARG A 54 3.06 22.40 2.10
CA ARG A 54 2.76 22.43 0.67
C ARG A 54 2.11 21.14 0.17
N ASN A 55 2.52 19.99 0.68
CA ASN A 55 1.99 18.69 0.27
C ASN A 55 0.78 18.25 1.11
N GLY A 56 0.17 19.17 1.87
CA GLY A 56 -1.06 18.97 2.64
C GLY A 56 -1.02 17.72 3.49
N GLN A 57 -0.27 17.72 4.62
CA GLN A 57 -0.24 16.61 5.59
C GLN A 57 -0.25 15.19 4.98
N LYS A 58 0.37 14.95 3.80
CA LYS A 58 0.77 13.60 3.38
C LYS A 58 2.00 13.14 4.17
N ILE A 59 1.93 13.30 5.49
CA ILE A 59 2.67 12.46 6.42
C ILE A 59 1.70 11.32 6.69
N SER A 60 1.73 10.29 5.84
CA SER A 60 1.53 8.93 6.37
C SER A 60 2.60 8.84 7.45
N ARG A 61 2.19 9.09 8.70
CA ARG A 61 3.05 8.84 9.84
C ARG A 61 3.23 7.33 9.77
N LYS A 62 4.36 6.89 9.22
CA LYS A 62 4.94 5.57 9.46
C LYS A 62 5.29 5.47 10.95
N LYS A 63 4.31 5.61 11.83
CA LYS A 63 4.33 4.89 13.08
C LYS A 63 4.05 3.46 12.66
N SER A 64 5.00 2.58 12.92
CA SER A 64 4.67 1.20 13.20
C SER A 64 3.70 1.22 14.39
N ILE A 65 2.42 1.53 14.15
CA ILE A 65 1.38 1.37 15.15
C ILE A 65 1.26 -0.14 15.25
N LYS A 66 1.77 -0.70 16.35
CA LYS A 66 1.33 -2.03 16.75
C LYS A 66 -0.18 -1.88 16.92
N PHE A 67 -0.94 -2.49 16.03
CA PHE A 67 -2.39 -2.52 16.16
C PHE A 67 -2.74 -3.10 17.53
N ASN A 68 -3.63 -2.44 18.24
CA ASN A 68 -4.14 -2.93 19.51
C ASN A 68 -5.03 -4.17 19.26
N PHE A 69 -5.45 -4.83 20.33
CA PHE A 69 -6.22 -6.07 20.21
C PHE A 69 -7.56 -5.89 19.47
N LEU A 70 -8.24 -4.75 19.68
CA LEU A 70 -9.53 -4.44 19.05
C LEU A 70 -9.36 -4.16 17.56
N GLU A 71 -8.39 -3.33 17.20
CA GLU A 71 -8.00 -3.04 15.80
C GLU A 71 -7.64 -4.35 15.08
N MET A 72 -6.87 -5.23 15.73
CA MET A 72 -6.52 -6.54 15.18
C MET A 72 -7.73 -7.47 15.02
N ARG A 73 -8.76 -7.32 15.86
CA ARG A 73 -10.00 -8.08 15.74
C ARG A 73 -10.84 -7.57 14.58
N GLU A 74 -10.98 -6.25 14.45
CA GLU A 74 -11.70 -5.60 13.35
C GLU A 74 -11.07 -5.93 12.00
N ILE A 75 -9.75 -5.80 11.86
CA ILE A 75 -9.04 -6.16 10.63
C ILE A 75 -9.28 -7.64 10.28
N ARG A 76 -9.27 -8.54 11.27
CA ARG A 76 -9.51 -9.98 11.03
C ARG A 76 -10.93 -10.27 10.58
N ASN A 77 -11.93 -9.63 11.19
CA ASN A 77 -13.32 -9.76 10.79
C ASN A 77 -13.52 -9.22 9.37
N PHE A 78 -12.98 -8.03 9.08
CA PHE A 78 -13.04 -7.43 7.75
C PHE A 78 -12.44 -8.34 6.67
N ILE A 79 -11.30 -8.97 6.94
CA ILE A 79 -10.68 -9.92 6.01
C ILE A 79 -11.61 -11.11 5.75
N ARG A 80 -12.26 -11.65 6.78
CA ARG A 80 -13.21 -12.78 6.63
C ARG A 80 -14.40 -12.37 5.76
N ASP A 81 -15.00 -11.23 6.05
CA ASP A 81 -16.16 -10.73 5.33
C ASP A 81 -15.80 -10.45 3.87
N ALA A 82 -14.68 -9.77 3.63
CA ALA A 82 -14.20 -9.50 2.27
C ALA A 82 -13.98 -10.78 1.45
N TYR A 83 -13.40 -11.84 2.05
CA TYR A 83 -13.19 -13.12 1.37
C TYR A 83 -14.46 -13.95 1.21
N SER A 84 -15.46 -13.80 2.09
CA SER A 84 -16.77 -14.43 1.90
C SER A 84 -17.52 -13.86 0.69
N ILE A 85 -17.33 -12.57 0.40
CA ILE A 85 -17.95 -11.89 -0.74
C ILE A 85 -17.17 -12.17 -2.02
N ASN A 86 -15.83 -12.08 -1.99
CA ASN A 86 -14.98 -12.30 -3.15
C ASN A 86 -13.69 -13.04 -2.77
N ASN A 87 -13.64 -14.33 -3.12
CA ASN A 87 -12.50 -15.19 -2.82
C ASN A 87 -11.26 -14.90 -3.69
N GLU A 88 -11.40 -14.19 -4.81
CA GLU A 88 -10.31 -13.83 -5.74
C GLU A 88 -9.60 -12.53 -5.37
N LEU A 89 -10.02 -11.88 -4.26
CA LEU A 89 -9.48 -10.59 -3.85
C LEU A 89 -7.97 -10.67 -3.60
N THR A 90 -7.23 -9.87 -4.37
CA THR A 90 -5.77 -9.80 -4.27
C THR A 90 -5.35 -9.06 -3.00
N ALA A 91 -4.20 -9.44 -2.44
CA ALA A 91 -3.69 -8.81 -1.21
C ALA A 91 -3.51 -7.28 -1.33
N PRO A 92 -3.00 -6.70 -2.45
CA PRO A 92 -2.91 -5.25 -2.59
C PRO A 92 -4.28 -4.56 -2.61
N ALA A 93 -5.27 -5.15 -3.27
CA ALA A 93 -6.62 -4.60 -3.30
C ALA A 93 -7.27 -4.62 -1.91
N LEU A 94 -7.05 -5.69 -1.15
CA LEU A 94 -7.55 -5.80 0.22
C LEU A 94 -6.89 -4.79 1.17
N CYS A 95 -5.58 -4.55 1.05
CA CYS A 95 -4.91 -3.48 1.80
C CYS A 95 -5.57 -2.11 1.55
N LYS A 96 -5.83 -1.77 0.29
CA LYS A 96 -6.50 -0.50 -0.06
C LYS A 96 -7.92 -0.41 0.51
N LYS A 97 -8.67 -1.52 0.49
CA LYS A 97 -10.01 -1.54 1.10
C LYS A 97 -9.97 -1.32 2.60
N ILE A 98 -9.06 -1.98 3.30
CA ILE A 98 -8.88 -1.80 4.75
C ILE A 98 -8.50 -0.35 5.08
N GLU A 99 -7.62 0.25 4.28
CA GLU A 99 -7.25 1.66 4.45
C GLU A 99 -8.44 2.61 4.20
N ASN A 100 -9.23 2.35 3.16
CA ASN A 100 -10.37 3.21 2.81
C ASN A 100 -11.56 3.06 3.77
N GLU A 101 -11.85 1.84 4.24
CA GLU A 101 -13.06 1.55 5.04
C GLU A 101 -12.79 1.61 6.54
N LEU A 102 -11.60 1.19 7.01
CA LEU A 102 -11.22 1.17 8.42
C LEU A 102 -10.18 2.25 8.79
N GLY A 103 -9.60 2.96 7.82
CA GLY A 103 -8.55 3.96 8.08
C GLY A 103 -7.20 3.37 8.48
N TYR A 104 -7.01 2.05 8.35
CA TYR A 104 -5.80 1.35 8.78
C TYR A 104 -4.83 1.07 7.63
N GLU A 105 -3.59 1.57 7.75
CA GLU A 105 -2.51 1.25 6.81
C GLU A 105 -1.89 -0.12 7.14
N VAL A 106 -2.46 -1.20 6.58
CA VAL A 106 -1.97 -2.56 6.79
C VAL A 106 -0.88 -2.91 5.77
N LYS A 107 0.32 -3.25 6.26
CA LYS A 107 1.41 -3.74 5.42
C LYS A 107 1.07 -5.07 4.76
N LEU A 108 1.46 -5.23 3.49
CA LEU A 108 1.23 -6.45 2.72
C LEU A 108 1.77 -7.73 3.40
N THR A 109 2.92 -7.63 4.07
CA THR A 109 3.53 -8.75 4.82
C THR A 109 2.66 -9.21 5.99
N MET A 110 2.08 -8.26 6.71
CA MET A 110 1.15 -8.53 7.81
C MET A 110 -0.16 -9.11 7.29
N LEU A 111 -0.71 -8.56 6.22
CA LEU A 111 -1.92 -9.10 5.59
C LEU A 111 -1.72 -10.55 5.14
N LYS A 112 -0.56 -10.88 4.54
CA LYS A 112 -0.22 -12.26 4.17
C LYS A 112 -0.18 -13.19 5.39
N LYS A 113 0.33 -12.72 6.53
CA LYS A 113 0.34 -13.49 7.78
C LYS A 113 -1.08 -13.72 8.28
N LEU A 114 -1.90 -12.67 8.35
CA LEU A 114 -3.30 -12.75 8.77
C LEU A 114 -4.12 -13.69 7.88
N ARG A 115 -3.95 -13.62 6.55
CA ARG A 115 -4.61 -14.55 5.62
C ARG A 115 -4.28 -16.01 5.93
N ARG A 116 -3.02 -16.31 6.24
CA ARG A 116 -2.60 -17.67 6.62
C ARG A 116 -3.21 -18.10 7.96
N GLU A 117 -3.18 -17.22 8.97
CA GLU A 117 -3.79 -17.48 10.28
C GLU A 117 -5.30 -17.74 10.18
N LEU A 118 -5.98 -17.06 9.25
CA LEU A 118 -7.41 -17.22 8.98
C LEU A 118 -7.73 -18.40 8.03
N GLY A 119 -6.73 -19.14 7.53
CA GLY A 119 -6.94 -20.29 6.64
C GLY A 119 -7.14 -19.96 5.16
N PHE A 120 -7.01 -18.69 4.76
CA PHE A 120 -7.11 -18.26 3.35
C PHE A 120 -5.80 -18.53 2.60
N ILE A 121 -5.55 -19.80 2.31
CA ILE A 121 -4.38 -20.25 1.53
C ILE A 121 -4.67 -20.05 0.04
N CYS A 122 -3.76 -19.38 -0.65
CA CYS A 122 -3.78 -19.31 -2.11
C CYS A 122 -3.55 -20.73 -2.67
N LYS A 123 -4.62 -21.40 -3.07
CA LYS A 123 -4.52 -22.65 -3.81
C LYS A 123 -4.26 -22.29 -5.27
N SER A 124 -3.16 -22.78 -5.84
CA SER A 124 -2.94 -22.71 -7.28
C SER A 124 -4.14 -23.34 -7.97
N THR A 125 -4.87 -22.56 -8.77
CA THR A 125 -5.85 -23.08 -9.71
C THR A 125 -5.09 -23.75 -10.87
N LYS A 126 -4.45 -24.90 -10.59
CA LYS A 126 -3.88 -25.76 -11.64
C LYS A 126 -5.02 -26.31 -12.48
N CYS A 127 -5.42 -25.61 -13.53
CA CYS A 127 -6.24 -26.17 -14.58
C CYS A 127 -5.98 -25.44 -15.91
N ALA A 128 -4.73 -25.48 -16.36
CA ALA A 128 -4.31 -24.93 -17.65
C ALA A 128 -4.99 -25.58 -18.87
N ASN A 129 -5.80 -26.64 -18.70
CA ASN A 129 -6.36 -27.38 -19.82
C ASN A 129 -7.67 -28.14 -19.50
N LYS A 130 -8.56 -27.55 -18.69
CA LYS A 130 -9.88 -28.15 -18.34
C LYS A 130 -10.70 -28.50 -19.58
N GLU A 131 -10.72 -27.59 -20.56
CA GLU A 131 -11.47 -27.72 -21.82
C GLU A 131 -11.07 -28.98 -22.60
N LYS A 132 -9.78 -29.15 -22.90
CA LYS A 132 -9.29 -30.31 -23.68
C LYS A 132 -9.47 -31.62 -22.94
N ARG A 133 -9.35 -31.61 -21.61
CA ARG A 133 -9.63 -32.79 -20.77
C ARG A 133 -11.10 -33.17 -20.81
N LEU A 134 -12.00 -32.19 -20.71
CA LEU A 134 -13.44 -32.43 -20.79
C LEU A 134 -13.81 -32.99 -22.17
N GLN A 135 -13.33 -32.38 -23.25
CA GLN A 135 -13.54 -32.86 -24.62
C GLN A 135 -13.06 -34.30 -24.83
N PHE A 136 -11.88 -34.65 -24.30
CA PHE A 136 -11.36 -36.02 -24.36
C PHE A 136 -12.26 -37.01 -23.60
N CYS A 137 -12.66 -36.65 -22.37
CA CYS A 137 -13.53 -37.50 -21.56
C CYS A 137 -14.91 -37.71 -22.20
N THR A 138 -15.52 -36.65 -22.73
CA THR A 138 -16.81 -36.74 -23.45
C THR A 138 -16.70 -37.68 -24.65
N ARG A 139 -15.65 -37.53 -25.46
CA ARG A 139 -15.42 -38.38 -26.64
C ARG A 139 -15.23 -39.86 -26.26
N MET A 140 -14.53 -40.16 -25.17
CA MET A 140 -14.35 -41.54 -24.70
C MET A 140 -15.65 -42.16 -24.18
N LEU A 141 -16.49 -41.36 -23.51
CA LEU A 141 -17.81 -41.81 -23.05
C LEU A 141 -18.72 -42.12 -24.24
N GLU A 142 -18.74 -41.28 -25.27
CA GLU A 142 -19.49 -41.52 -26.51
C GLU A 142 -19.06 -42.82 -27.20
N ILE A 143 -17.74 -43.04 -27.34
CA ILE A 143 -17.20 -44.29 -27.91
C ILE A 143 -17.63 -45.50 -27.09
N LYS A 144 -17.58 -45.42 -25.76
CA LYS A 144 -17.99 -46.51 -24.87
C LYS A 144 -19.48 -46.84 -25.01
N VAL A 145 -20.34 -45.82 -25.14
CA VAL A 145 -21.78 -46.00 -25.37
C VAL A 145 -22.01 -46.68 -26.72
N ILE A 146 -21.32 -46.25 -27.78
CA ILE A 146 -21.43 -46.85 -29.11
C ILE A 146 -21.01 -48.32 -29.09
N ILE A 147 -19.87 -48.64 -28.47
CA ILE A 147 -19.39 -50.02 -28.32
C ILE A 147 -20.43 -50.86 -27.56
N ASN A 148 -20.88 -50.41 -26.39
CA ASN A 148 -21.88 -51.13 -25.59
C ASN A 148 -23.21 -51.31 -26.32
N SER A 149 -23.62 -50.35 -27.14
CA SER A 149 -24.85 -50.46 -27.94
C SER A 149 -24.73 -51.47 -29.09
N LYS A 150 -23.53 -51.62 -29.68
CA LYS A 150 -23.26 -52.62 -30.73
C LYS A 150 -23.19 -54.05 -30.19
N PHE A 151 -22.73 -54.23 -28.95
CA PHE A 151 -22.64 -55.54 -28.30
C PHE A 151 -23.92 -55.96 -27.55
N LYS A 152 -24.98 -55.12 -27.55
CA LYS A 152 -26.26 -55.45 -26.90
C LYS A 152 -27.24 -56.21 -27.82
N TYR A 153 -26.88 -56.37 -29.10
CA TYR A 153 -27.67 -57.05 -30.13
C TYR A 153 -26.94 -58.25 -30.75
N LEU A 154 -25.92 -58.77 -30.05
CA LEU A 154 -25.32 -60.09 -30.24
C LEU A 154 -25.66 -60.94 -29.02
#